data_AF-A0A7Y0XD70-F1
#
_entry.id   AF-A0A7Y0XD70-F1
#
_cell.length_a   1.000
_cell.length_b   1.000
_cell.length_c   1.000
_cell.angle_alpha   90.00
_cell.angle_beta   90.00
_cell.angle_gamma   90.00
#
_symmetry.space_group_name_H-M   'P 1'
#
loop_
_entity.id
_entity.type
_entity.pdbx_description
1 polymer ?
#
loop_
_entity_poly.entity_id
_entity_poly.type
_entity_poly.pdbx_seq_one_letter_code
_entity_poly.pdbx_strand_id
1 'polypeptide(L)'
;RELAQVVAAQPQNNQARALLGLCLYQLNRLPEAIRELEAVHRAQPDDLGVAYALAHAYLSNDQIAPATELVERVFNRLDSA
;
A
#
# COMPACT_ATOMS: atom_id res chain seq x y z
N ARG A 1 -1.28 -3.66 -17.62
CA ARG A 1 -1.66 -2.34 -18.18
C ARG A 1 -3.11 -1.98 -17.87
N GLU A 2 -4.02 -2.95 -17.86
CA GLU A 2 -5.45 -2.74 -17.61
C GLU A 2 -5.74 -2.05 -16.27
N LEU A 3 -5.14 -2.50 -15.15
CA LEU A 3 -5.35 -1.86 -13.84
C LEU A 3 -4.91 -0.38 -13.79
N ALA A 4 -3.83 -0.01 -14.48
CA ALA A 4 -3.39 1.39 -14.52
C ALA A 4 -4.40 2.29 -15.25
N GLN A 5 -5.07 1.76 -16.28
CA GLN A 5 -6.15 2.48 -16.96
C GLN A 5 -7.39 2.60 -16.07
N VAL A 6 -7.74 1.55 -15.32
CA VAL A 6 -8.84 1.60 -14.35
C VAL A 6 -8.57 2.64 -13.27
N VAL A 7 -7.36 2.68 -12.70
CA VAL A 7 -6.97 3.69 -11.70
C VAL A 7 -7.02 5.11 -12.28
N ALA A 8 -6.62 5.29 -13.54
CA ALA A 8 -6.71 6.59 -14.21
C ALA A 8 -8.17 7.02 -14.46
N ALA A 9 -9.04 6.09 -14.86
CA ALA A 9 -10.46 6.36 -15.11
C ALA A 9 -11.30 6.48 -13.83
N GLN A 10 -10.88 5.81 -12.75
CA GLN A 10 -11.56 5.76 -11.46
C GLN A 10 -10.55 6.01 -10.33
N PRO A 11 -10.06 7.25 -10.16
CA PRO A 11 -9.02 7.56 -9.18
C PRO A 11 -9.42 7.31 -7.71
N GLN A 12 -10.72 7.22 -7.43
CA GLN A 12 -11.28 6.91 -6.11
C GLN A 12 -11.49 5.41 -5.87
N ASN A 13 -11.26 4.56 -6.88
CA ASN A 13 -11.39 3.11 -6.73
C ASN A 13 -10.14 2.54 -6.03
N ASN A 14 -10.16 2.61 -4.70
CA ASN A 14 -9.06 2.17 -3.85
C ASN A 14 -8.77 0.67 -4.01
N GLN A 15 -9.77 -0.16 -4.31
CA GLN A 15 -9.57 -1.59 -4.56
C GLN A 15 -8.73 -1.82 -5.83
N ALA A 16 -9.08 -1.15 -6.94
CA ALA A 16 -8.30 -1.23 -8.19
C ALA A 16 -6.87 -0.70 -7.98
N ARG A 17 -6.71 0.36 -7.17
CA ARG A 17 -5.40 0.91 -6.82
C ARG A 17 -4.57 -0.04 -5.97
N ALA A 18 -5.17 -0.71 -5.00
CA ALA A 18 -4.49 -1.71 -4.17
C ALA A 18 -4.01 -2.89 -5.02
N LEU A 19 -4.87 -3.40 -5.91
CA LEU A 19 -4.51 -4.46 -6.86
C LEU A 19 -3.36 -4.01 -7.79
N LEU A 20 -3.39 -2.77 -8.27
CA LEU A 20 -2.26 -2.22 -9.05
C LEU A 20 -0.97 -2.21 -8.23
N GLY A 21 -1.01 -1.75 -6.98
CA GLY A 21 0.14 -1.76 -6.07
C GLY A 21 0.71 -3.16 -5.85
N LEU A 22 -0.16 -4.16 -5.61
CA LEU A 22 0.23 -5.57 -5.47
C LEU A 22 0.85 -6.11 -6.76
N CYS A 23 0.29 -5.83 -7.93
CA CYS A 23 0.88 -6.23 -9.20
C CYS A 23 2.26 -5.59 -9.41
N LEU A 24 2.43 -4.32 -9.06
CA LEU A 24 3.71 -3.61 -9.17
C LEU A 24 4.77 -4.23 -8.23
N TYR A 25 4.37 -4.61 -7.02
CA TYR A 25 5.23 -5.31 -6.07
C TYR A 25 5.72 -6.64 -6.66
N GLN A 26 4.81 -7.46 -7.19
CA GLN A 26 5.17 -8.74 -7.83
C GLN A 26 6.07 -8.58 -9.05
N LEU A 27 6.02 -7.43 -9.73
CA LEU A 27 6.89 -7.09 -10.85
C LEU A 27 8.23 -6.46 -10.43
N ASN A 28 8.53 -6.44 -9.12
CA ASN A 28 9.71 -5.77 -8.54
C ASN A 28 9.81 -4.27 -8.86
N ARG A 29 8.67 -3.62 -9.16
CA ARG A 29 8.56 -2.17 -9.39
C ARG A 29 8.22 -1.48 -8.07
N LEU A 30 9.09 -1.68 -7.09
CA LEU A 30 8.80 -1.40 -5.68
C LEU A 30 8.47 0.07 -5.39
N PRO A 31 9.17 1.08 -5.96
CA PRO A 31 8.81 2.48 -5.73
C PRO A 31 7.39 2.83 -6.20
N GLU A 32 6.94 2.22 -7.30
CA GLU A 32 5.59 2.44 -7.83
C GLU A 32 4.54 1.70 -7.00
N ALA A 33 4.86 0.48 -6.54
CA ALA A 33 4.01 -0.29 -5.64
C ALA A 33 3.75 0.49 -4.34
N ILE A 34 4.81 1.02 -3.73
CA ILE A 34 4.76 1.86 -2.54
C ILE A 34 3.84 3.06 -2.78
N ARG A 35 4.04 3.80 -3.88
CA ARG A 35 3.22 4.98 -4.20
C ARG A 35 1.73 4.67 -4.29
N GLU A 36 1.36 3.56 -4.93
CA GLU A 36 -0.05 3.18 -5.05
C GLU A 36 -0.64 2.69 -3.72
N LEU A 37 0.11 1.89 -2.95
CA LEU A 37 -0.32 1.36 -1.66
C LEU A 37 -0.41 2.45 -0.58
N GLU A 38 0.49 3.43 -0.56
CA GLU A 38 0.42 4.60 0.32
C GLU A 38 -0.85 5.41 0.09
N ALA A 39 -1.24 5.60 -1.18
CA ALA A 39 -2.46 6.31 -1.52
C ALA A 39 -3.70 5.57 -1.00
N VAL A 40 -3.73 4.24 -1.10
CA VAL A 40 -4.81 3.43 -0.54
C VAL A 40 -4.81 3.48 0.99
N HIS A 41 -3.65 3.33 1.63
CA HIS A 41 -3.55 3.35 3.09
C HIS A 41 -3.98 4.72 3.66
N ARG A 42 -3.69 5.82 2.97
CA ARG A 42 -4.17 7.15 3.39
C ARG A 42 -5.69 7.27 3.34
N ALA A 43 -6.33 6.63 2.36
CA ALA A 43 -7.79 6.64 2.21
C ALA A 43 -8.49 5.62 3.14
N GLN A 44 -7.83 4.51 3.45
CA GLN A 44 -8.35 3.42 4.27
C GLN A 44 -7.27 3.03 5.30
N PRO A 45 -7.05 3.85 6.34
CA PRO A 45 -5.96 3.65 7.28
C PRO A 45 -6.12 2.37 8.12
N ASP A 46 -7.34 1.83 8.23
CA ASP A 46 -7.67 0.65 9.03
C ASP A 46 -7.67 -0.65 8.23
N ASP A 47 -7.43 -0.57 6.91
CA ASP A 47 -7.27 -1.75 6.07
C ASP A 47 -5.90 -2.42 6.35
N LEU A 48 -5.92 -3.44 7.20
CA LEU A 48 -4.73 -4.20 7.58
C LEU A 48 -4.09 -4.94 6.39
N GLY A 49 -4.88 -5.31 5.37
CA GLY A 49 -4.35 -5.97 4.18
C GLY A 49 -3.46 -5.03 3.37
N VAL A 50 -3.90 -3.78 3.22
CA VAL A 50 -3.11 -2.72 2.56
C VAL A 50 -1.89 -2.34 3.39
N ALA A 51 -2.05 -2.22 4.71
CA ALA A 51 -0.92 -1.92 5.60
C ALA A 51 0.17 -3.00 5.53
N TYR A 52 -0.23 -4.27 5.54
CA TYR A 52 0.67 -5.40 5.36
C TYR A 52 1.41 -5.35 4.01
N ALA A 53 0.67 -5.17 2.91
CA ALA A 53 1.26 -5.08 1.58
C ALA A 53 2.25 -3.91 1.46
N LEU A 54 1.91 -2.76 2.05
CA LEU A 54 2.78 -1.57 2.05
C LEU A 54 4.04 -1.79 2.88
N ALA A 55 3.94 -2.40 4.08
CA ALA A 55 5.09 -2.73 4.90
C ALA A 55 6.05 -3.68 4.15
N HIS A 56 5.52 -4.71 3.49
CA HIS A 56 6.31 -5.61 2.65
C HIS A 56 6.98 -4.89 1.48
N ALA A 57 6.26 -4.00 0.79
CA ALA A 57 6.82 -3.21 -0.30
C ALA A 57 7.97 -2.31 0.17
N TYR A 58 7.85 -1.69 1.35
CA TYR A 58 8.93 -0.93 1.97
C TYR A 58 10.14 -1.81 2.28
N LEU A 59 9.95 -2.96 2.93
CA LEU A 59 11.04 -3.88 3.29
C LEU A 59 11.78 -4.38 2.05
N SER A 60 11.06 -4.77 0.99
CA SER A 60 11.68 -5.21 -0.28
C SER A 60 12.45 -4.10 -0.98
N ASN A 61 12.11 -2.83 -0.71
CA ASN A 61 12.79 -1.65 -1.27
C ASN A 61 13.85 -1.08 -0.31
N ASP A 62 14.29 -1.87 0.68
CA ASP A 62 15.25 -1.50 1.73
C ASP A 62 14.84 -0.29 2.60
N GLN A 63 13.55 0.06 2.60
CA GLN A 63 12.98 1.15 3.40
C GLN A 63 12.52 0.63 4.77
N ILE A 64 13.47 0.20 5.60
CA ILE A 64 13.17 -0.41 6.90
C ILE A 64 12.48 0.56 7.86
N ALA A 65 12.94 1.81 7.94
CA ALA A 65 12.38 2.78 8.89
C ALA A 65 10.90 3.11 8.62
N PRO A 66 10.47 3.41 7.38
CA PRO A 66 9.05 3.56 7.05
C PRO A 66 8.20 2.31 7.33
N ALA A 67 8.75 1.11 7.10
CA ALA A 67 8.05 -0.14 7.39
C ALA A 67 7.76 -0.30 8.89
N THR A 68 8.77 -0.08 9.74
CA THR A 68 8.63 -0.16 11.20
C THR A 68 7.65 0.87 11.72
N GLU A 69 7.76 2.12 11.27
CA GLU A 69 6.86 3.20 11.70
C GLU A 69 5.40 2.89 11.32
N LEU A 70 5.17 2.35 10.12
CA LEU A 70 3.83 1.94 9.69
C LEU A 70 3.26 0.85 10.60
N VAL A 71 4.04 -0.20 10.89
CA VAL A 71 3.62 -1.31 11.74
C VAL A 71 3.30 -0.82 13.16
N GLU A 72 4.14 0.04 13.74
CA GLU A 72 3.89 0.63 15.07
C GLU A 72 2.60 1.45 15.09
N ARG A 73 2.36 2.28 14.08
CA ARG A 73 1.12 3.07 13.98
C ARG A 73 -0.12 2.19 13.87
N VAL A 74 -0.05 1.13 13.06
CA VAL A 74 -1.16 0.18 12.87
C VAL A 74 -1.45 -0.55 14.19
N PHE A 75 -0.42 -1.05 14.86
CA PHE A 75 -0.55 -1.74 16.14
C PHE A 75 -1.16 -0.84 17.22
N ASN A 76 -0.63 0.37 17.39
CA ASN A 76 -1.15 1.34 18.36
C ASN A 76 -2.61 1.72 18.10
N ARG A 77 -3.06 1.74 16.84
CA ARG A 77 -4.47 2.01 16.52
C ARG A 77 -5.37 0.84 16.92
N LEU A 78 -4.94 -0.40 16.69
CA LEU A 78 -5.70 -1.60 17.06
C LEU A 78 -5.86 -1.72 18.58
N ASP A 79 -4.83 -1.38 19.35
CA ASP A 79 -4.90 -1.39 20.82
C ASP A 79 -5.81 -0.29 21.39
N SER A 80 -6.10 0.75 20.60
CA SER A 80 -6.93 1.89 20.99
C SER A 80 -8.42 1.76 20.60
N ALA A 81 -8.81 0.67 19.92
CA ALA A 81 -10.16 0.41 19.42
C ALA A 81 -10.95 -0.53 20.33
#